data_AF-A0AAD7DIX7-F1
#
_entry.id   AF-A0AAD7DIX7-F1
#
_cell.length_a   1.000
_cell.length_b   1.000
_cell.length_c   1.000
_cell.angle_alpha   90.00
_cell.angle_beta   90.00
_cell.angle_gamma   90.00
#
_symmetry.space_group_name_H-M   'P 1'
#
loop_
_entity.id
_entity.type
_entity.pdbx_description
1 polymer ?
#
loop_
_entity_poly.entity_id
_entity_poly.type
_entity_poly.pdbx_seq_one_letter_code
_entity_poly.pdbx_strand_id
1 'polypeptide(L)' 'MRPLVNDMVKNDPKERPTLEQVVDRLETPLAGLSTWKLGSRAREKDEYRILSLPRIVRHWYRRIGFMYRGVPPI' A
#
# COMPACT_ATOMS: atom_id res chain seq x y z
N MET A 1 7.83 -7.74 4.35
CA MET A 1 7.45 -6.50 5.08
C MET A 1 7.87 -6.49 6.54
N ARG A 2 7.50 -7.48 7.38
CA ARG A 2 7.85 -7.49 8.83
C ARG A 2 9.33 -7.20 9.19
N PRO A 3 10.35 -7.76 8.51
CA PRO A 3 11.74 -7.49 8.88
C PRO A 3 12.15 -6.01 8.69
N LEU A 4 11.74 -5.38 7.58
CA LEU A 4 12.02 -3.95 7.36
C LEU A 4 11.32 -3.06 8.39
N VAL A 5 10.07 -3.38 8.73
CA VAL A 5 9.32 -2.63 9.76
C VAL A 5 10.02 -2.72 11.12
N ASN A 6 10.53 -3.90 11.49
CA ASN A 6 11.27 -4.09 12.75
C ASN A 6 12.52 -3.21 12.82
N ASP A 7 13.23 -3.04 11.70
CA ASP A 7 14.39 -2.14 11.62
C ASP A 7 13.98 -0.66 11.73
N MET A 8 12.83 -0.29 11.18
CA MET A 8 12.32 1.09 11.24
C MET A 8 11.85 1.49 12.65
N VAL A 9 11.35 0.55 13.46
CA VAL A 9 10.81 0.79 14.81
C VAL A 9 11.82 0.56 15.93
N LYS A 10 13.11 0.46 15.61
CA LYS A 10 14.17 0.40 16.64
C LYS A 10 14.15 1.65 17.52
N ASN A 11 14.40 1.43 18.82
CA ASN A 11 14.41 2.47 19.83
C ASN A 11 15.59 3.44 19.67
N ASP A 12 16.77 2.93 19.29
CA ASP A 12 17.93 3.77 19.00
C ASP A 12 17.78 4.40 17.60
N PRO A 13 17.72 5.74 17.47
CA PRO A 13 17.66 6.42 16.18
C PRO A 13 18.84 6.10 15.26
N LYS A 14 20.02 5.76 15.81
CA LYS A 14 21.22 5.45 15.02
C LYS A 14 21.15 4.09 14.35
N GLU A 15 20.38 3.17 14.91
CA GLU A 15 20.18 1.84 14.35
C GLU A 15 19.04 1.79 13.32
N ARG A 16 18.26 2.88 13.20
CA ARG A 16 17.19 3.01 12.22
C ARG A 16 17.80 3.22 10.83
N PRO A 17 17.34 2.48 9.79
CA PRO A 17 17.79 2.72 8.43
C PRO A 17 17.37 4.11 7.94
N THR A 18 18.18 4.68 7.04
CA THR A 18 17.84 5.96 6.38
C THR A 18 16.66 5.79 5.44
N LEU A 19 15.99 6.89 5.09
CA LEU A 19 14.84 6.86 4.19
C LEU A 19 15.20 6.26 2.82
N GLU A 20 16.39 6.57 2.31
CA GLU A 20 16.92 6.00 1.05
C GLU A 20 17.05 4.47 1.16
N GLN A 21 17.65 3.97 2.24
CA GLN A 21 17.77 2.51 2.47
C GLN A 21 16.41 1.83 2.63
N VAL A 22 15.43 2.53 3.20
CA VAL A 22 14.06 2.03 3.32
C VAL A 22 13.41 1.92 1.95
N VAL A 23 13.56 2.94 1.09
CA VAL A 23 13.01 2.96 -0.28
C VAL A 23 13.58 1.81 -1.10
N ASP A 24 14.92 1.65 -1.16
CA ASP A 24 15.58 0.56 -1.89
C ASP A 24 15.06 -0.82 -1.46
N ARG A 25 14.91 -1.04 -0.15
CA ARG A 25 14.41 -2.30 0.41
C ARG A 25 12.92 -2.52 0.15
N LEU A 26 12.15 -1.45 -0.07
CA LEU A 26 10.72 -1.49 -0.40
C LEU A 26 10.48 -1.69 -1.89
N GLU A 27 11.35 -1.20 -2.77
CA GLU A 27 11.17 -1.33 -4.23
C GLU A 27 11.10 -2.80 -4.67
N THR A 28 11.96 -3.66 -4.14
CA THR A 28 11.99 -5.10 -4.50
C THR A 28 10.64 -5.80 -4.26
N PRO A 29 10.04 -5.76 -3.05
CA PRO A 29 8.73 -6.37 -2.82
C PRO A 29 7.58 -5.63 -3.51
N LEU A 30 7.70 -4.33 -3.79
CA LEU A 30 6.66 -3.56 -4.48
C LEU A 30 6.65 -3.82 -6.00
N ALA A 31 7.81 -4.06 -6.62
CA ALA A 31 7.95 -4.34 -8.05
C ALA A 31 7.19 -5.61 -8.48
N GLY A 32 7.04 -6.59 -7.58
CA GLY A 32 6.27 -7.80 -7.83
C GLY A 32 4.75 -7.65 -7.69
N LEU A 33 4.26 -6.47 -7.29
CA LEU A 33 2.83 -6.22 -7.10
C LEU A 33 2.21 -5.60 -8.34
N SER A 34 1.01 -6.07 -8.70
CA SER A 34 0.23 -5.43 -9.75
C SER A 34 -0.23 -4.04 -9.32
N THR A 35 -0.43 -3.14 -10.27
CA THR A 35 -1.04 -1.81 -10.04
C THR A 35 -2.39 -1.92 -9.31
N TRP A 36 -3.11 -3.01 -9.54
CA TRP A 36 -4.35 -3.37 -8.83
C TRP A 36 -4.12 -3.58 -7.34
N LYS A 37 -3.05 -4.29 -6.97
CA LYS A 37 -2.71 -4.56 -5.57
C LYS A 37 -2.20 -3.31 -4.86
N LEU A 38 -1.36 -2.52 -5.52
CA LEU A 38 -0.86 -1.23 -5.02
C LEU A 38 -2.01 -0.20 -4.84
N GLY A 39 -2.97 -0.21 -5.77
CA GLY A 39 -4.15 0.65 -5.72
C GLY A 39 -5.33 0.09 -4.93
N SER A 40 -5.16 -1.04 -4.25
CA SER A 40 -6.25 -1.67 -3.50
C SER A 40 -6.63 -0.86 -2.26
N ARG A 41 -7.91 -0.85 -1.92
CA ARG A 41 -8.43 -0.14 -0.75
C ARG A 41 -7.85 -0.74 0.56
N ALA A 42 -7.42 0.11 1.48
CA ALA A 42 -7.17 -0.29 2.86
C ALA A 42 -8.50 -0.70 3.52
N ARG A 43 -8.62 -1.98 3.87
CA ARG A 43 -9.82 -2.52 4.51
C ARG A 43 -9.78 -2.26 6.00
N GLU A 44 -10.86 -1.70 6.54
CA GLU A 44 -11.03 -1.46 7.96
C GLU A 44 -11.36 -2.79 8.67
N LYS A 45 -10.83 -3.01 9.88
CA LYS A 45 -10.94 -4.30 10.60
C LYS A 45 -12.39 -4.71 10.87
N ASP A 46 -13.27 -3.74 11.15
CA ASP A 46 -14.68 -3.96 11.50
C ASP A 46 -15.66 -3.79 10.33
N GLU A 47 -15.18 -3.82 9.07
CA GLU A 47 -16.06 -3.65 7.92
C GLU A 47 -16.92 -4.92 7.68
N TYR A 48 -18.19 -4.86 8.09
CA TYR A 48 -19.19 -5.89 7.81
C TYR A 48 -19.27 -6.16 6.30
N ARG A 49 -19.15 -7.43 5.93
CA ARG A 49 -19.01 -7.92 4.53
C ARG A 49 -20.10 -7.40 3.59
N ILE A 50 -21.32 -7.19 4.10
CA ILE A 50 -22.51 -6.82 3.33
C ILE A 50 -22.57 -5.30 3.04
N LEU A 51 -22.21 -4.44 4.00
CA LEU A 51 -22.15 -2.98 3.81
C LEU A 51 -20.93 -2.53 3.00
N SER A 52 -19.94 -3.43 2.84
CA SER A 52 -18.69 -3.15 2.11
C SER A 52 -18.83 -3.20 0.58
N LEU A 53 -19.76 -3.99 0.03
CA LEU A 53 -19.90 -4.22 -1.42
C LEU A 53 -20.13 -2.92 -2.24
N PRO A 54 -21.11 -2.06 -1.93
CA PRO A 54 -21.32 -0.83 -2.71
C PRO A 54 -20.12 0.12 -2.62
N ARG A 55 -19.41 0.14 -1.47
CA ARG A 55 -18.20 0.94 -1.31
C ARG A 55 -17.04 0.41 -2.15
N ILE A 56 -16.89 -0.91 -2.23
CA ILE A 56 -15.89 -1.59 -3.07
C ILE A 56 -16.14 -1.28 -4.55
N VAL A 57 -17.37 -1.43 -5.03
CA VAL A 57 -17.72 -1.16 -6.43
C VAL A 57 -17.47 0.31 -6.79
N ARG A 58 -17.94 1.26 -5.97
CA ARG A 58 -17.70 2.68 -6.19
C ARG A 58 -16.21 3.03 -6.19
N HIS A 59 -15.43 2.43 -5.28
CA HIS A 59 -13.98 2.63 -5.22
C HIS A 59 -13.30 2.14 -6.50
N TRP A 60 -13.64 0.92 -6.97
CA TRP A 60 -13.05 0.35 -8.18
C TRP A 60 -13.45 1.10 -9.44
N TYR A 61 -14.69 1.55 -9.57
CA TYR A 61 -15.13 2.38 -10.70
C TYR A 61 -14.26 3.64 -10.84
N ARG A 62 -14.02 4.35 -9.74
CA ARG A 62 -13.16 5.54 -9.73
C ARG A 62 -11.68 5.18 -9.99
N ARG A 63 -11.19 4.07 -9.43
CA ARG A 63 -9.78 3.65 -9.58
C ARG A 63 -9.44 3.21 -11.01
N ILE A 64 -10.37 2.50 -11.67
CA ILE A 64 -10.23 2.11 -13.07
C ILE A 64 -10.10 3.35 -13.96
N GLY A 65 -10.89 4.39 -13.72
CA GLY A 65 -10.75 5.66 -14.43
C GLY A 65 -9.38 6.33 -14.28
N PHE A 66 -8.77 6.26 -13.09
CA PHE A 66 -7.41 6.76 -12.87
C PHE A 66 -6.35 5.89 -13.55
N MET A 67 -6.53 4.56 -13.54
CA MET A 67 -5.62 3.62 -14.20
C MET A 67 -5.59 3.82 -15.71
N TYR A 68 -6.76 3.99 -16.35
CA TYR A 68 -6.83 4.31 -17.78
C TYR A 68 -6.18 5.64 -18.14
N ARG A 69 -6.20 6.62 -17.24
CA ARG A 69 -5.58 7.94 -17.43
C ARG A 69 -4.08 7.95 -17.11
N GLY A 70 -3.51 6.83 -16.69
CA GLY A 70 -2.10 6.75 -16.27
C GLY A 70 -1.78 7.60 -15.04
N VAL A 71 -2.78 7.99 -14.25
CA VAL A 71 -2.57 8.79 -13.04
C VAL A 71 -1.98 7.85 -11.98
N PRO A 72 -0.77 8.12 -11.47
CA PRO A 72 -0.15 7.27 -10.48
C PRO A 72 -0.99 7.24 -9.20
N PRO A 73 -1.02 6.09 -8.49
CA PRO A 73 -1.64 6.01 -7.18
C PRO A 73 -0.85 6.87 -6.19
N ILE A 74 -1.41 8.04 -5.82
CA ILE A 74 -0.94 8.87 -4.70
C ILE A 74 -1.25 8.16 -3.39
#